data_AF-A0A7R9B0Y2-F1
#
_entry.id   AF-A0A7R9B0Y2-F1
#
_cell.length_a   1.000
_cell.length_b   1.000
_cell.length_c   1.000
_cell.angle_alpha   90.00
_cell.angle_beta   90.00
_cell.angle_gamma   90.00
#
_symmetry.space_group_name_H-M   'P 1'
#
loop_
_entity.id
_entity.type
_entity.pdbx_description
1 polymer ?
#
loop_
_entity_poly.entity_id
_entity_poly.type
_entity_poly.pdbx_seq_one_letter_code
_entity_poly.pdbx_strand_id
1 'polypeptide(L)'
;MLAEPLQHNLLQICVLCTLQIFGLYIVAFLLHCIHNFFFHFENLNLHYLLFIHFWMISYFFMIVKKVKPITNEDRIRLYHNLVNSRRTLVDTDMLKKPQDTGGGFLRNTLRRLSKHRLEKLRQEHGSLTDHGETYKGFPYAYWAFSRSMIPQSLHKIPEVEEQVALQVFQIILTYAGLGQNGDTVRSMEEEHVNLIQSVMERCMRKDVLLTELYLQLIKQTTDHPDPNSRVNLRHWALLSLAVSVILPPNKAVRKYLLTHLKRCASDYVTEEGKYARFAEKCMSKTQGTRRRQWPPSREEIMCTINRRPIYARFHFMDGQYHAVEFHPSATAKDVMEIVKKKIGLRETALGYAIYEVLGNSERSLVPEEKVADVMSKWERYRMANVAGVNCPATANGNNTSVVVGKTCRRQHHFFLFKKHLFLDDYMDLSDPVEKELLYHQVLHGLRSDRFPISEKEAVSVRVSQYNTLVGVAVVVVVVVLVDTSSVLFHSVFPVAITAHTSTKSRDPLLTPPWCSPPNDQRECMRQIAAGLLKASARHREIWLCFYFPPHC
;
A
#
# COMPACT_ATOMS: atom_id res chain seq x y z
N MET A 1 -21.78 -55.50 -0.27
CA MET A 1 -21.98 -54.07 -0.59
C MET A 1 -20.68 -53.30 -0.41
N LEU A 2 -19.65 -53.62 -1.21
CA LEU A 2 -18.34 -52.94 -1.18
C LEU A 2 -17.92 -52.70 -2.63
N ALA A 3 -18.54 -51.71 -3.30
CA ALA A 3 -18.18 -51.33 -4.67
C ALA A 3 -18.35 -49.83 -4.98
N GLU A 4 -18.72 -48.98 -4.00
CA GLU A 4 -18.98 -47.55 -4.26
C GLU A 4 -17.79 -46.57 -4.06
N PRO A 5 -16.76 -46.81 -3.22
CA PRO A 5 -15.71 -45.79 -3.02
C PRO A 5 -14.64 -45.75 -4.13
N LEU A 6 -14.61 -46.72 -5.05
CA LEU A 6 -13.66 -46.74 -6.18
C LEU A 6 -14.15 -45.92 -7.39
N GLN A 7 -15.47 -45.84 -7.62
CA GLN A 7 -16.00 -45.06 -8.75
C GLN A 7 -15.85 -43.55 -8.56
N HIS A 8 -15.95 -43.05 -7.33
CA HIS A 8 -15.85 -41.59 -7.07
C HIS A 8 -14.42 -41.05 -7.25
N ASN A 9 -13.40 -41.86 -6.90
CA ASN A 9 -11.99 -41.53 -7.12
C ASN A 9 -11.59 -41.62 -8.60
N LEU A 10 -12.10 -42.61 -9.33
CA LEU A 10 -11.90 -42.72 -10.78
C LEU A 10 -12.56 -41.56 -11.52
N LEU A 11 -13.75 -41.12 -11.10
CA LEU A 11 -14.43 -39.97 -11.70
C LEU A 11 -13.68 -38.65 -11.43
N GLN A 12 -13.12 -38.46 -10.22
CA GLN A 12 -12.28 -37.29 -9.91
C GLN A 12 -10.96 -37.29 -10.68
N ILE A 13 -10.30 -38.45 -10.82
CA ILE A 13 -9.09 -38.59 -11.63
C ILE A 13 -9.42 -38.36 -13.11
N CYS A 14 -10.53 -38.90 -13.61
CA CYS A 14 -11.01 -38.62 -14.96
C CYS A 14 -11.27 -37.14 -15.15
N VAL A 15 -12.01 -36.46 -14.27
CA VAL A 15 -12.31 -35.02 -14.37
C VAL A 15 -11.05 -34.15 -14.29
N LEU A 16 -10.08 -34.50 -13.43
CA LEU A 16 -8.79 -33.80 -13.38
C LEU A 16 -7.95 -34.04 -14.64
N CYS A 17 -7.95 -35.26 -15.18
CA CYS A 17 -7.33 -35.56 -16.46
C CYS A 17 -8.06 -34.88 -17.62
N THR A 18 -9.40 -34.83 -17.66
CA THR A 18 -10.13 -34.08 -18.69
C THR A 18 -9.90 -32.59 -18.56
N LEU A 19 -9.79 -32.03 -17.36
CA LEU A 19 -9.45 -30.60 -17.15
C LEU A 19 -8.00 -30.28 -17.53
N GLN A 20 -7.05 -31.18 -17.30
CA GLN A 20 -5.67 -31.05 -17.80
C GLN A 20 -5.60 -31.18 -19.32
N ILE A 21 -6.36 -32.11 -19.91
CA ILE A 21 -6.47 -32.28 -21.35
C ILE A 21 -7.20 -31.09 -21.97
N PHE A 22 -8.25 -30.55 -21.35
CA PHE A 22 -8.96 -29.33 -21.78
C PHE A 22 -8.06 -28.12 -21.66
N GLY A 23 -7.26 -28.01 -20.60
CA GLY A 23 -6.25 -26.97 -20.44
C GLY A 23 -5.18 -27.05 -21.52
N LEU A 24 -4.70 -28.26 -21.84
CA LEU A 24 -3.77 -28.50 -22.94
C LEU A 24 -4.42 -28.22 -24.31
N TYR A 25 -5.70 -28.54 -24.50
CA TYR A 25 -6.45 -28.24 -25.72
C TYR A 25 -6.71 -26.74 -25.87
N ILE A 26 -7.00 -26.02 -24.78
CA ILE A 26 -7.15 -24.56 -24.79
C ILE A 26 -5.81 -23.90 -25.07
N VAL A 27 -4.71 -24.41 -24.49
CA VAL A 27 -3.37 -23.91 -24.80
C VAL A 27 -2.97 -24.23 -26.24
N ALA A 28 -3.26 -25.43 -26.74
CA ALA A 28 -3.03 -25.81 -28.13
C ALA A 28 -3.91 -25.03 -29.11
N PHE A 29 -5.17 -24.78 -28.75
CA PHE A 29 -6.11 -23.96 -29.53
C PHE A 29 -5.72 -22.49 -29.51
N LEU A 30 -5.27 -21.94 -28.37
CA LEU A 30 -4.72 -20.60 -28.28
C LEU A 30 -3.42 -20.50 -29.07
N LEU A 31 -2.52 -21.49 -28.98
CA LEU A 31 -1.30 -21.56 -29.80
C LEU A 31 -1.64 -21.68 -31.29
N HIS A 32 -2.68 -22.42 -31.67
CA HIS A 32 -3.13 -22.59 -33.05
C HIS A 32 -3.83 -21.34 -33.58
N CYS A 33 -4.63 -20.66 -32.76
CA CYS A 33 -5.23 -19.37 -33.07
C CYS A 33 -4.17 -18.27 -33.15
N ILE A 34 -3.17 -18.27 -32.27
CA ILE A 34 -2.00 -17.37 -32.33
C ILE A 34 -1.20 -17.68 -33.61
N HIS A 35 -0.93 -18.95 -33.93
CA HIS A 35 -0.22 -19.35 -35.14
C HIS A 35 -0.96 -18.93 -36.42
N ASN A 36 -2.28 -19.13 -36.50
CA ASN A 36 -3.09 -18.70 -37.65
C ASN A 36 -3.30 -17.17 -37.71
N PHE A 37 -3.40 -16.49 -36.56
CA PHE A 37 -3.49 -15.03 -36.50
C PHE A 37 -2.18 -14.36 -36.93
N PHE A 38 -1.04 -15.01 -36.70
CA PHE A 38 0.28 -14.49 -37.09
C PHE A 38 0.75 -14.92 -38.48
N PHE A 39 0.20 -15.98 -39.07
CA PHE A 39 0.49 -16.35 -40.47
C PHE A 39 0.05 -15.27 -41.47
N HIS A 40 -0.84 -14.35 -41.06
CA HIS A 40 -1.30 -13.23 -41.90
C HIS A 40 -0.52 -11.92 -41.72
N PHE A 41 0.46 -11.85 -40.82
CA PHE A 41 1.28 -10.65 -40.59
C PHE A 41 2.77 -10.97 -40.78
N GLU A 42 3.28 -10.73 -41.98
CA GLU A 42 4.67 -11.00 -42.40
C GLU A 42 5.76 -10.15 -41.71
N ASN A 43 5.50 -9.45 -40.60
CA ASN A 43 6.50 -8.58 -39.97
C ASN A 43 6.30 -8.43 -38.45
N LEU A 44 6.32 -9.54 -37.69
CA LEU A 44 6.46 -9.46 -36.22
C LEU A 44 7.81 -9.98 -35.73
N ASN A 45 8.54 -9.11 -35.04
CA ASN A 45 9.87 -9.32 -34.46
C ASN A 45 9.90 -10.57 -33.55
N LEU A 46 10.80 -11.52 -33.85
CA LEU A 46 11.03 -12.77 -33.10
C LEU A 46 11.21 -12.56 -31.58
N HIS A 47 11.69 -11.37 -31.19
CA HIS A 47 11.88 -10.92 -29.81
C HIS A 47 10.58 -10.84 -28.99
N TYR A 48 9.46 -10.45 -29.62
CA TYR A 48 8.16 -10.34 -28.93
C TYR A 48 7.57 -11.72 -28.61
N LEU A 49 7.75 -12.70 -29.53
CA LEU A 49 7.34 -14.08 -29.33
C LEU A 49 8.13 -14.76 -28.20
N LEU A 50 9.46 -14.53 -28.15
CA LEU A 50 10.31 -14.99 -27.06
C LEU A 50 9.90 -14.38 -25.72
N PHE A 51 9.52 -13.10 -25.69
CA PHE A 51 9.05 -12.44 -24.48
C PHE A 51 7.71 -13.00 -23.98
N ILE A 52 6.73 -13.21 -24.86
CA ILE A 52 5.44 -13.81 -24.51
C ILE A 52 5.62 -15.25 -24.05
N HIS A 53 6.48 -16.03 -24.72
CA HIS A 53 6.80 -17.40 -24.33
C HIS A 53 7.48 -17.45 -22.95
N PHE A 54 8.47 -16.58 -22.69
CA PHE A 54 9.09 -16.46 -21.37
C PHE A 54 8.11 -15.99 -20.30
N TRP A 55 7.22 -15.04 -20.63
CA TRP A 55 6.20 -14.55 -19.70
C TRP A 55 5.19 -15.65 -19.37
N MET A 56 4.72 -16.40 -20.35
CA MET A 56 3.81 -17.55 -20.18
C MET A 56 4.48 -18.68 -19.41
N ILE A 57 5.73 -19.04 -19.72
CA ILE A 57 6.49 -20.05 -18.96
C ILE A 57 6.73 -19.59 -17.54
N SER A 58 7.11 -18.34 -17.32
CA SER A 58 7.36 -17.80 -15.99
C SER A 58 6.06 -17.70 -15.17
N TYR A 59 4.95 -17.34 -15.82
CA TYR A 59 3.61 -17.35 -15.21
C TYR A 59 3.15 -18.78 -14.89
N PHE A 60 3.39 -19.75 -15.78
CA PHE A 60 3.11 -21.16 -15.56
C PHE A 60 3.98 -21.76 -14.44
N PHE A 61 5.29 -21.48 -14.42
CA PHE A 61 6.20 -21.91 -13.34
C PHE A 61 5.87 -21.24 -12.00
N MET A 62 5.36 -20.00 -12.02
CA MET A 62 4.86 -19.33 -10.83
C MET A 62 3.59 -20.00 -10.29
N ILE A 63 2.70 -20.46 -11.17
CA ILE A 63 1.50 -21.25 -10.81
C ILE A 63 1.90 -22.64 -10.29
N VAL A 64 3.00 -23.22 -10.77
CA VAL A 64 3.51 -24.56 -10.40
C VAL A 64 4.64 -24.49 -9.37
N LYS A 65 4.65 -23.51 -8.46
CA LYS A 65 5.37 -23.73 -7.19
C LYS A 65 4.64 -24.85 -6.46
N LYS A 66 5.19 -26.08 -6.52
CA LYS A 66 4.75 -27.25 -5.75
C LYS A 66 4.64 -26.86 -4.28
N VAL A 67 3.44 -26.48 -3.86
CA VAL A 67 3.07 -26.42 -2.46
C VAL A 67 3.20 -27.85 -1.97
N LYS A 68 4.11 -28.10 -1.03
CA LYS A 68 4.20 -29.42 -0.40
C LYS A 68 2.82 -29.72 0.22
N PRO A 69 2.17 -30.84 -0.14
CA PRO A 69 0.88 -31.19 0.44
C PRO A 69 1.06 -31.31 1.96
N ILE A 70 0.21 -30.62 2.72
CA ILE A 70 0.27 -30.67 4.18
C ILE A 70 -0.08 -32.08 4.66
N THR A 71 0.78 -32.67 5.51
CA THR A 71 0.56 -34.01 6.05
C THR A 71 -0.50 -33.99 7.15
N ASN A 72 -1.07 -35.15 7.49
CA ASN A 72 -1.96 -35.26 8.66
C ASN A 72 -1.24 -34.89 9.96
N GLU A 73 0.04 -35.24 10.09
CA GLU A 73 0.87 -34.88 11.23
C GLU A 73 1.03 -33.37 11.36
N ASP A 74 1.25 -32.66 10.25
CA ASP A 74 1.33 -31.21 10.22
C ASP A 74 0.00 -30.56 10.65
N ARG A 75 -1.15 -31.09 10.20
CA ARG A 75 -2.48 -30.61 10.62
C ARG A 75 -2.68 -30.75 12.13
N ILE A 76 -2.35 -31.93 12.67
CA ILE A 76 -2.41 -32.21 14.12
C ILE A 76 -1.50 -31.24 14.88
N ARG A 77 -0.27 -31.03 14.41
CA ARG A 77 0.70 -30.11 15.02
C ARG A 77 0.22 -28.67 15.01
N LEU A 78 -0.34 -28.19 13.90
CA LEU A 78 -0.91 -26.84 13.79
C LEU A 78 -2.08 -26.65 14.76
N TYR A 79 -2.96 -27.65 14.86
CA TYR A 79 -4.06 -27.64 15.82
C TYR A 79 -3.54 -27.59 17.27
N HIS A 80 -2.60 -28.46 17.67
CA HIS A 80 -2.01 -28.41 19.01
C HIS A 80 -1.35 -27.06 19.32
N ASN A 81 -0.66 -26.45 18.36
CA ASN A 81 -0.07 -25.12 18.54
C ASN A 81 -1.13 -24.03 18.79
N LEU A 82 -2.28 -24.11 18.12
CA LEU A 82 -3.42 -23.23 18.35
C LEU A 82 -3.97 -23.41 19.77
N VAL A 83 -4.25 -24.66 20.18
CA VAL A 83 -4.77 -24.99 21.51
C VAL A 83 -3.81 -24.52 22.62
N ASN A 84 -2.52 -24.75 22.45
CA ASN A 84 -1.50 -24.28 23.40
C ASN A 84 -1.47 -22.75 23.52
N SER A 85 -1.70 -22.04 22.41
CA SER A 85 -1.81 -20.57 22.43
C SER A 85 -3.05 -20.12 23.21
N ARG A 86 -4.20 -20.77 23.02
CA ARG A 86 -5.43 -20.52 23.82
C ARG A 86 -5.20 -20.76 25.30
N ARG A 87 -4.58 -21.89 25.66
CA ARG A 87 -4.23 -22.23 27.06
C ARG A 87 -3.31 -21.19 27.68
N THR A 88 -2.29 -20.74 26.94
CA THR A 88 -1.38 -19.68 27.40
C THR A 88 -2.15 -18.41 27.75
N LEU A 89 -3.09 -17.97 26.90
CA LEU A 89 -3.90 -16.77 27.18
C LEU A 89 -4.73 -16.92 28.47
N VAL A 90 -5.31 -18.10 28.69
CA VAL A 90 -6.05 -18.42 29.92
C VAL A 90 -5.13 -18.45 31.14
N ASP A 91 -3.97 -19.11 31.03
CA ASP A 91 -3.03 -19.29 32.13
C ASP A 91 -2.33 -17.98 32.54
N THR A 92 -2.16 -17.05 31.59
CA THR A 92 -1.69 -15.68 31.86
C THR A 92 -2.77 -14.75 32.41
N ASP A 93 -3.97 -15.27 32.69
CA ASP A 93 -5.11 -14.53 33.25
C ASP A 93 -5.54 -13.30 32.42
N MET A 94 -5.20 -13.30 31.12
CA MET A 94 -5.53 -12.20 30.20
C MET A 94 -7.00 -12.17 29.81
N LEU A 95 -7.68 -13.31 29.83
CA LEU A 95 -9.03 -13.45 29.28
C LEU A 95 -10.10 -13.31 30.36
N LYS A 96 -11.19 -12.63 30.03
CA LYS A 96 -12.38 -12.53 30.86
C LYS A 96 -13.16 -13.83 30.77
N LYS A 97 -13.39 -14.48 31.91
CA LYS A 97 -14.16 -15.73 31.95
C LYS A 97 -15.57 -15.48 31.42
N PRO A 98 -16.12 -16.36 30.57
CA PRO A 98 -17.49 -16.23 30.10
C PRO A 98 -18.45 -16.15 31.29
N GLN A 99 -19.40 -15.21 31.24
CA GLN A 99 -20.49 -15.17 32.20
C GLN A 99 -21.37 -16.40 31.98
N ASP A 100 -21.83 -17.04 33.06
CA ASP A 100 -22.73 -18.20 33.01
C ASP A 100 -24.12 -17.79 32.51
N THR A 101 -24.27 -17.43 31.23
CA THR A 101 -25.54 -16.93 30.67
C THR A 101 -26.55 -18.06 30.37
N GLY A 102 -26.54 -19.17 31.10
CA GLY A 102 -27.51 -20.25 30.83
C GLY A 102 -27.25 -21.64 31.40
N GLY A 103 -26.45 -21.78 32.46
CA GLY A 103 -26.23 -23.08 33.12
C GLY A 103 -27.44 -23.66 33.88
N GLY A 104 -28.56 -22.93 33.97
CA GLY A 104 -29.74 -23.32 34.75
C GLY A 104 -30.79 -24.12 33.97
N PHE A 105 -31.03 -23.81 32.69
CA PHE A 105 -32.20 -24.36 31.97
C PHE A 105 -31.93 -25.73 31.34
N LEU A 106 -30.77 -25.92 30.70
CA LEU A 106 -30.41 -27.20 30.06
C LEU A 106 -29.95 -28.27 31.07
N ARG A 107 -29.46 -27.84 32.24
CA ARG A 107 -28.94 -28.75 33.27
C ARG A 107 -30.06 -29.58 33.93
N ASN A 108 -31.28 -29.05 34.00
CA ASN A 108 -32.45 -29.76 34.52
C ASN A 108 -33.00 -30.78 33.50
N THR A 109 -32.95 -30.48 32.20
CA THR A 109 -33.42 -31.40 31.15
C THR A 109 -32.40 -32.51 30.86
N LEU A 110 -31.10 -32.20 30.90
CA LEU A 110 -30.02 -33.17 30.62
C LEU A 110 -29.69 -34.11 31.79
N ARG A 111 -30.16 -33.82 33.02
CA ARG A 111 -30.07 -34.76 34.16
C ARG A 111 -30.87 -36.06 33.94
N ARG A 112 -31.78 -36.09 32.95
CA ARG A 112 -32.63 -37.24 32.65
C ARG A 112 -32.08 -38.17 31.58
N LEU A 113 -30.92 -37.86 30.99
CA LEU A 113 -30.22 -38.77 30.08
C LEU A 113 -28.99 -39.34 30.78
N SER A 114 -28.96 -40.68 30.86
CA SER A 114 -27.84 -41.42 31.45
C SER A 114 -26.52 -40.99 30.81
N LYS A 115 -25.50 -40.75 31.66
CA LYS A 115 -24.12 -40.40 31.27
C LYS A 115 -23.59 -41.32 30.16
N HIS A 116 -24.01 -42.58 30.16
CA HIS A 116 -23.58 -43.57 29.19
C HIS A 116 -24.25 -43.40 27.81
N ARG A 117 -25.52 -42.98 27.76
CA ARG A 117 -26.26 -42.76 26.50
C ARG A 117 -25.83 -41.47 25.79
N LEU A 118 -25.43 -40.47 26.56
CA LEU A 118 -24.89 -39.21 26.04
C LEU A 118 -23.48 -39.38 25.45
N GLU A 119 -22.67 -40.25 26.05
CA GLU A 119 -21.34 -40.60 25.53
C GLU A 119 -21.44 -41.43 24.24
N LYS A 120 -22.41 -42.34 24.17
CA LYS A 120 -22.66 -43.17 22.98
C LYS A 120 -23.16 -42.35 21.78
N LEU A 121 -24.06 -41.38 22.00
CA LEU A 121 -24.52 -40.45 20.96
C LEU A 121 -23.41 -39.49 20.49
N ARG A 122 -22.47 -39.13 21.36
CA ARG A 122 -21.27 -38.35 21.00
C ARG A 122 -20.27 -39.17 20.17
N GLN A 123 -20.16 -40.47 20.44
CA GLN A 123 -19.30 -41.37 19.65
C GLN A 123 -19.91 -41.74 18.29
N GLU A 124 -21.24 -41.81 18.17
CA GLU A 124 -21.91 -42.25 16.94
C GLU A 124 -22.13 -41.15 15.88
N HIS A 125 -22.01 -39.85 16.23
CA HIS A 125 -22.23 -38.72 15.30
C HIS A 125 -21.05 -37.72 15.18
N GLY A 126 -19.91 -37.98 15.83
CA GLY A 126 -18.76 -37.06 15.85
C GLY A 126 -17.77 -37.33 14.72
N SER A 127 -17.80 -36.51 13.66
CA SER A 127 -16.65 -36.31 12.79
C SER A 127 -15.42 -35.94 13.64
N LEU A 128 -14.25 -36.47 13.29
CA LEU A 128 -12.93 -36.45 13.97
C LEU A 128 -12.34 -35.06 14.34
N THR A 129 -13.14 -34.00 14.41
CA THR A 129 -12.68 -32.61 14.57
C THR A 129 -13.26 -31.86 15.78
N ASP A 130 -14.18 -32.46 16.56
CA ASP A 130 -14.97 -31.74 17.58
C ASP A 130 -14.68 -32.20 19.02
N HIS A 131 -13.41 -32.12 19.45
CA HIS A 131 -13.09 -32.25 20.87
C HIS A 131 -13.46 -30.93 21.57
N GLY A 132 -14.60 -30.95 22.26
CA GLY A 132 -15.12 -29.87 23.11
C GLY A 132 -14.09 -29.34 24.11
N GLU A 133 -13.28 -28.37 23.68
CA GLU A 133 -12.33 -27.65 24.51
C GLU A 133 -13.06 -26.90 25.62
N THR A 134 -13.18 -27.52 26.79
CA THR A 134 -13.47 -26.83 28.03
C THR A 134 -12.19 -26.80 28.85
N TYR A 135 -11.49 -25.67 28.85
CA TYR A 135 -10.26 -25.49 29.63
C TYR A 135 -10.47 -24.43 30.70
N LYS A 136 -10.34 -24.79 31.98
CA LYS A 136 -10.50 -23.87 33.13
C LYS A 136 -11.77 -23.00 33.09
N GLY A 137 -12.88 -23.55 32.61
CA GLY A 137 -14.17 -22.86 32.50
C GLY A 137 -14.37 -22.06 31.20
N PHE A 138 -13.45 -22.15 30.23
CA PHE A 138 -13.62 -21.57 28.89
C PHE A 138 -14.13 -22.65 27.92
N PRO A 139 -15.42 -22.63 27.52
CA PRO A 139 -15.99 -23.59 26.57
C PRO A 139 -15.57 -23.29 25.13
N TYR A 140 -15.74 -24.25 24.23
CA TYR A 140 -15.43 -24.12 22.81
C TYR A 140 -16.07 -22.87 22.15
N ALA A 141 -17.35 -22.61 22.46
CA ALA A 141 -18.10 -21.46 21.94
C ALA A 141 -17.49 -20.09 22.32
N TYR A 142 -16.63 -20.04 23.34
CA TYR A 142 -15.87 -18.82 23.67
C TYR A 142 -14.94 -18.43 22.53
N TRP A 143 -14.32 -19.42 21.87
CA TRP A 143 -13.30 -19.24 20.84
C TRP A 143 -13.86 -19.20 19.42
N ALA A 144 -15.00 -19.84 19.19
CA ALA A 144 -15.62 -19.98 17.87
C ALA A 144 -16.54 -18.80 17.50
N PHE A 145 -16.90 -18.71 16.22
CA PHE A 145 -17.77 -17.69 15.65
C PHE A 145 -19.04 -17.44 16.49
N SER A 146 -19.42 -16.17 16.61
CA SER A 146 -20.71 -15.76 17.18
C SER A 146 -21.49 -14.92 16.17
N ARG A 147 -22.77 -15.26 15.99
CA ARG A 147 -23.71 -14.46 15.17
C ARG A 147 -24.28 -13.27 15.95
N SER A 148 -24.34 -13.38 17.28
CA SER A 148 -24.88 -12.37 18.18
C SER A 148 -23.78 -11.56 18.83
N MET A 149 -24.16 -10.38 19.35
CA MET A 149 -23.32 -9.57 20.23
C MET A 149 -22.70 -10.39 21.36
N ILE A 150 -21.43 -10.13 21.65
CA ILE A 150 -20.78 -10.65 22.86
C ILE A 150 -21.25 -9.84 24.08
N PRO A 151 -21.50 -10.47 25.23
CA PRO A 151 -22.01 -9.77 26.42
C PRO A 151 -20.92 -8.97 27.16
N GLN A 152 -19.65 -9.26 26.89
CA GLN A 152 -18.49 -8.63 27.51
C GLN A 152 -17.28 -8.78 26.57
N SER A 153 -16.25 -7.97 26.81
CA SER A 153 -14.95 -8.09 26.14
C SER A 153 -14.29 -9.45 26.40
N LEU A 154 -13.49 -9.94 25.45
CA LEU A 154 -12.73 -11.18 25.59
C LEU A 154 -11.48 -10.97 26.45
N HIS A 155 -10.77 -9.87 26.24
CA HIS A 155 -9.63 -9.43 27.03
C HIS A 155 -10.10 -8.74 28.32
N LYS A 156 -9.39 -8.94 29.44
CA LYS A 156 -9.61 -8.17 30.65
C LYS A 156 -9.12 -6.73 30.45
N ILE A 157 -10.05 -5.81 30.23
CA ILE A 157 -9.81 -4.38 30.01
C ILE A 157 -10.67 -3.53 30.93
N PRO A 158 -10.32 -2.25 31.16
CA PRO A 158 -11.14 -1.36 31.97
C PRO A 158 -12.50 -1.09 31.30
N GLU A 159 -13.50 -0.75 32.11
CA GLU A 159 -14.90 -0.64 31.69
C GLU A 159 -15.11 0.39 30.56
N VAL A 160 -14.39 1.50 30.59
CA VAL A 160 -14.46 2.54 29.56
C VAL A 160 -14.06 1.99 28.19
N GLU A 161 -12.96 1.24 28.12
CA GLU A 161 -12.51 0.59 26.89
C GLU A 161 -13.40 -0.60 26.51
N GLU A 162 -13.98 -1.30 27.49
CA GLU A 162 -14.91 -2.40 27.23
C GLU A 162 -16.14 -1.95 26.44
N GLN A 163 -16.73 -0.80 26.79
CA GLN A 163 -17.87 -0.25 26.02
C GLN A 163 -17.46 0.05 24.57
N VAL A 164 -16.26 0.58 24.35
CA VAL A 164 -15.73 0.81 23.00
C VAL A 164 -15.51 -0.51 22.25
N ALA A 165 -14.98 -1.54 22.92
CA ALA A 165 -14.76 -2.85 22.34
C ALA A 165 -16.06 -3.56 21.93
N LEU A 166 -17.13 -3.42 22.73
CA LEU A 166 -18.44 -3.96 22.40
C LEU A 166 -19.07 -3.23 21.19
N GLN A 167 -18.92 -1.90 21.13
CA GLN A 167 -19.33 -1.14 19.95
C GLN A 167 -18.53 -1.54 18.70
N VAL A 168 -17.22 -1.79 18.83
CA VAL A 168 -16.40 -2.30 17.73
C VAL A 168 -16.92 -3.67 17.27
N PHE A 169 -17.27 -4.57 18.19
CA PHE A 169 -17.85 -5.86 17.82
C PHE A 169 -19.17 -5.72 17.06
N GLN A 170 -20.03 -4.78 17.47
CA GLN A 170 -21.25 -4.46 16.73
C GLN A 170 -20.95 -3.98 15.30
N ILE A 171 -19.93 -3.13 15.11
CA ILE A 171 -19.51 -2.67 13.79
C ILE A 171 -18.97 -3.83 12.95
N ILE A 172 -18.21 -4.76 13.54
CA ILE A 172 -17.73 -5.97 12.87
C ILE A 172 -18.91 -6.82 12.35
N LEU A 173 -19.93 -7.03 13.18
CA LEU A 173 -21.14 -7.75 12.78
C LEU A 173 -21.89 -7.02 11.66
N THR A 174 -22.08 -5.70 11.78
CA THR A 174 -22.73 -4.88 10.75
C THR A 174 -21.98 -4.95 9.42
N TYR A 175 -20.64 -4.80 9.43
CA TYR A 175 -19.81 -4.94 8.25
C TYR A 175 -19.97 -6.31 7.59
N ALA A 176 -20.02 -7.38 8.38
CA ALA A 176 -20.22 -8.73 7.88
C ALA A 176 -21.64 -8.99 7.32
N GLY A 177 -22.60 -8.10 7.55
CA GLY A 177 -24.01 -8.26 7.14
C GLY A 177 -24.90 -8.92 8.20
N LEU A 178 -24.48 -8.90 9.47
CA LEU A 178 -25.18 -9.49 10.62
C LEU A 178 -25.78 -8.42 11.56
N GLY A 179 -25.83 -7.15 11.15
CA GLY A 179 -26.44 -6.07 11.93
C GLY A 179 -27.97 -6.08 11.90
N GLN A 180 -28.59 -5.23 12.72
CA GLN A 180 -30.06 -5.07 12.81
C GLN A 180 -30.73 -4.65 11.48
N ASN A 181 -29.93 -4.17 10.52
CA ASN A 181 -30.32 -3.73 9.17
C ASN A 181 -29.72 -4.64 8.08
N GLY A 182 -29.63 -5.96 8.32
CA GLY A 182 -28.96 -6.92 7.44
C GLY A 182 -29.45 -6.95 5.98
N ASP A 183 -30.66 -6.45 5.72
CA ASP A 183 -31.24 -6.33 4.38
C ASP A 183 -30.95 -5.00 3.68
N THR A 184 -30.52 -3.94 4.39
CA THR A 184 -30.23 -2.60 3.84
C THR A 184 -28.75 -2.30 3.64
N VAL A 185 -27.82 -3.03 4.30
CA VAL A 185 -26.36 -3.00 3.99
C VAL A 185 -26.07 -3.85 2.74
N ARG A 186 -26.96 -3.74 1.76
CA ARG A 186 -26.79 -4.28 0.41
C ARG A 186 -26.23 -3.14 -0.42
N SER A 187 -24.94 -3.19 -0.68
CA SER A 187 -24.31 -2.55 -1.83
C SER A 187 -23.99 -1.05 -1.74
N MET A 188 -23.42 -0.57 -0.64
CA MET A 188 -22.57 0.63 -0.72
C MET A 188 -21.17 0.30 -0.23
N GLU A 189 -20.23 0.13 -1.18
CA GLU A 189 -18.80 -0.04 -0.88
C GLU A 189 -18.27 1.09 0.03
N GLU A 190 -18.84 2.28 -0.11
CA GLU A 190 -18.54 3.44 0.73
C GLU A 190 -18.93 3.24 2.20
N GLU A 191 -20.06 2.59 2.48
CA GLU A 191 -20.47 2.25 3.85
C GLU A 191 -19.49 1.26 4.47
N HIS A 192 -19.08 0.23 3.73
CA HIS A 192 -18.08 -0.73 4.21
C HIS A 192 -16.75 -0.06 4.55
N VAL A 193 -16.26 0.84 3.70
CA VAL A 193 -15.03 1.60 3.96
C VAL A 193 -15.16 2.38 5.27
N ASN A 194 -16.27 3.10 5.45
CA ASN A 194 -16.50 3.91 6.64
C ASN A 194 -16.55 3.05 7.93
N LEU A 195 -17.22 1.90 7.89
CA LEU A 195 -17.27 0.96 9.02
C LEU A 195 -15.86 0.46 9.38
N ILE A 196 -15.07 0.06 8.38
CA ILE A 196 -13.68 -0.39 8.56
C ILE A 196 -12.81 0.73 9.14
N GLN A 197 -12.89 1.95 8.60
CA GLN A 197 -12.16 3.09 9.13
C GLN A 197 -12.53 3.36 10.58
N SER A 198 -13.81 3.27 10.94
CA SER A 198 -14.27 3.42 12.32
C SER A 198 -13.68 2.37 13.26
N VAL A 199 -13.66 1.09 12.85
CA VAL A 199 -13.03 0.00 13.62
C VAL A 199 -11.54 0.30 13.85
N MET A 200 -10.80 0.55 12.76
CA MET A 200 -9.36 0.74 12.85
C MET A 200 -8.99 2.00 13.64
N GLU A 201 -9.73 3.10 13.46
CA GLU A 201 -9.49 4.34 14.19
C GLU A 201 -9.77 4.23 15.69
N ARG A 202 -10.81 3.49 16.10
CA ARG A 202 -11.10 3.24 17.52
C ARG A 202 -10.03 2.34 18.15
N CYS A 203 -9.69 1.24 17.47
CA CYS A 203 -8.80 0.23 18.02
C CYS A 203 -7.33 0.64 18.04
N MET A 204 -6.87 1.46 17.09
CA MET A 204 -5.47 1.91 17.04
C MET A 204 -5.11 2.95 18.11
N ARG A 205 -6.10 3.56 18.79
CA ARG A 205 -5.89 4.57 19.85
C ARG A 205 -5.27 3.99 21.12
N LYS A 206 -5.61 2.75 21.47
CA LYS A 206 -5.14 2.08 22.69
C LYS A 206 -4.76 0.64 22.40
N ASP A 207 -3.59 0.23 22.87
CA ASP A 207 -3.05 -1.12 22.66
C ASP A 207 -3.97 -2.23 23.22
N VAL A 208 -4.74 -1.94 24.29
CA VAL A 208 -5.73 -2.86 24.84
C VAL A 208 -6.92 -3.08 23.91
N LEU A 209 -7.39 -2.05 23.20
CA LEU A 209 -8.47 -2.15 22.20
C LEU A 209 -7.98 -2.85 20.93
N LEU A 210 -6.73 -2.59 20.52
CA LEU A 210 -6.12 -3.31 19.42
C LEU A 210 -5.97 -4.80 19.73
N THR A 211 -5.56 -5.14 20.96
CA THR A 211 -5.47 -6.53 21.41
C THR A 211 -6.84 -7.22 21.38
N GLU A 212 -7.88 -6.54 21.88
CA GLU A 212 -9.25 -7.03 21.86
C GLU A 212 -9.82 -7.22 20.44
N LEU A 213 -9.54 -6.28 19.53
CA LEU A 213 -9.91 -6.41 18.11
C LEU A 213 -9.41 -7.74 17.52
N TYR A 214 -8.16 -8.10 17.79
CA TYR A 214 -7.60 -9.34 17.29
C TYR A 214 -8.26 -10.59 17.87
N LEU A 215 -8.62 -10.59 19.17
CA LEU A 215 -9.37 -11.69 19.76
C LEU A 215 -10.76 -11.82 19.12
N GLN A 216 -11.45 -10.71 18.90
CA GLN A 216 -12.76 -10.68 18.24
C GLN A 216 -12.68 -11.16 16.79
N LEU A 217 -11.68 -10.72 16.00
CA LEU A 217 -11.53 -11.15 14.60
C LEU A 217 -11.12 -12.63 14.48
N ILE A 218 -10.26 -13.14 15.38
CA ILE A 218 -9.94 -14.57 15.44
C ILE A 218 -11.21 -15.36 15.77
N LYS A 219 -12.00 -14.90 16.75
CA LYS A 219 -13.29 -15.52 17.09
C LYS A 219 -14.21 -15.62 15.88
N GLN A 220 -14.41 -14.50 15.15
CA GLN A 220 -15.31 -14.47 14.00
C GLN A 220 -14.82 -15.28 12.78
N THR A 221 -13.53 -15.63 12.73
CA THR A 221 -12.93 -16.48 11.69
C THR A 221 -12.68 -17.92 12.14
N THR A 222 -13.06 -18.28 13.37
CA THR A 222 -12.91 -19.63 13.91
C THR A 222 -14.21 -20.41 13.72
N ASP A 223 -14.13 -21.52 12.98
CA ASP A 223 -15.18 -22.54 12.87
C ASP A 223 -16.58 -21.95 12.56
N HIS A 224 -16.61 -21.05 11.56
CA HIS A 224 -17.85 -20.43 11.07
C HIS A 224 -18.79 -21.51 10.49
N PRO A 225 -20.11 -21.49 10.79
CA PRO A 225 -21.05 -22.56 10.38
C PRO A 225 -21.19 -22.69 8.85
N ASP A 226 -21.04 -21.58 8.13
CA ASP A 226 -21.04 -21.54 6.66
C ASP A 226 -19.65 -21.08 6.15
N PRO A 227 -18.64 -21.95 6.04
CA PRO A 227 -17.33 -21.60 5.50
C PRO A 227 -17.43 -21.04 4.08
N ASN A 228 -16.58 -20.08 3.72
CA ASN A 228 -16.59 -19.40 2.41
C ASN A 228 -17.87 -18.60 2.08
N SER A 229 -18.84 -18.52 3.00
CA SER A 229 -19.97 -17.59 2.85
C SER A 229 -19.49 -16.14 2.79
N ARG A 230 -20.31 -15.25 2.21
CA ARG A 230 -20.00 -13.81 2.16
C ARG A 230 -19.68 -13.23 3.54
N VAL A 231 -20.42 -13.64 4.57
CA VAL A 231 -20.23 -13.21 5.96
C VAL A 231 -18.85 -13.66 6.47
N ASN A 232 -18.51 -14.94 6.29
CA ASN A 232 -17.20 -15.50 6.66
C ASN A 232 -16.05 -14.76 5.95
N LEU A 233 -16.15 -14.58 4.63
CA LEU A 233 -15.10 -13.93 3.83
C LEU A 233 -14.91 -12.45 4.20
N ARG A 234 -15.96 -11.75 4.62
CA ARG A 234 -15.83 -10.38 5.15
C ARG A 234 -15.01 -10.35 6.43
N HIS A 235 -15.26 -11.24 7.39
CA HIS A 235 -14.42 -11.33 8.60
C HIS A 235 -12.95 -11.60 8.27
N TRP A 236 -12.69 -12.50 7.32
CA TRP A 236 -11.33 -12.78 6.82
C TRP A 236 -10.67 -11.59 6.12
N ALA A 237 -11.43 -10.84 5.32
CA ALA A 237 -10.95 -9.64 4.67
C ALA A 237 -10.58 -8.55 5.69
N LEU A 238 -11.39 -8.35 6.73
CA LEU A 238 -11.11 -7.41 7.81
C LEU A 238 -9.89 -7.84 8.64
N LEU A 239 -9.76 -9.14 8.97
CA LEU A 239 -8.57 -9.67 9.64
C LEU A 239 -7.30 -9.44 8.79
N SER A 240 -7.38 -9.73 7.49
CA SER A 240 -6.26 -9.51 6.57
C SER A 240 -5.82 -8.05 6.51
N LEU A 241 -6.78 -7.13 6.45
CA LEU A 241 -6.51 -5.69 6.50
C LEU A 241 -5.90 -5.26 7.84
N ALA A 242 -6.46 -5.70 8.97
CA ALA A 242 -5.92 -5.35 10.28
C ALA A 242 -4.45 -5.76 10.41
N VAL A 243 -4.11 -6.97 9.94
CA VAL A 243 -2.74 -7.52 9.95
C VAL A 243 -1.80 -6.76 9.01
N SER A 244 -2.28 -6.31 7.85
CA SER A 244 -1.47 -5.54 6.90
C SER A 244 -1.17 -4.13 7.40
N VAL A 245 -2.04 -3.57 8.25
CA VAL A 245 -1.86 -2.26 8.88
C VAL A 245 -0.99 -2.39 10.13
N ILE A 246 -1.42 -3.15 11.14
CA ILE A 246 -0.78 -3.10 12.46
C ILE A 246 -0.97 -4.39 13.25
N LEU A 247 0.11 -4.95 13.79
CA LEU A 247 0.07 -6.20 14.56
C LEU A 247 -0.29 -5.97 16.04
N PRO A 248 -0.90 -6.96 16.72
CA PRO A 248 -1.25 -6.83 18.14
C PRO A 248 0.01 -6.65 18.99
N PRO A 249 0.07 -5.66 19.88
CA PRO A 249 1.27 -5.35 20.67
C PRO A 249 1.59 -6.47 21.66
N ASN A 250 0.56 -7.12 22.22
CA ASN A 250 0.73 -8.24 23.13
C ASN A 250 1.31 -9.48 22.41
N LYS A 251 2.43 -10.00 22.93
CA LYS A 251 3.16 -11.13 22.33
C LYS A 251 2.37 -12.44 22.35
N ALA A 252 1.58 -12.70 23.39
CA ALA A 252 0.77 -13.92 23.50
C ALA A 252 -0.38 -13.91 22.48
N VAL A 253 -1.07 -12.77 22.33
CA VAL A 253 -2.12 -12.61 21.30
C VAL A 253 -1.53 -12.63 19.89
N ARG A 254 -0.34 -12.05 19.69
CA ARG A 254 0.40 -12.16 18.41
C ARG A 254 0.74 -13.60 18.06
N LYS A 255 1.18 -14.40 19.04
CA LYS A 255 1.44 -15.83 18.85
C LYS A 255 0.16 -16.60 18.52
N TYR A 256 -0.95 -16.28 19.20
CA TYR A 256 -2.26 -16.87 18.92
C TYR A 256 -2.76 -16.55 17.50
N LEU A 257 -2.62 -15.29 17.07
CA LEU A 257 -2.89 -14.88 15.70
C LEU A 257 -2.05 -15.68 14.70
N LEU A 258 -0.73 -15.80 14.92
CA LEU A 258 0.14 -16.53 14.01
C LEU A 258 -0.24 -18.01 13.89
N THR A 259 -0.57 -18.67 15.00
CA THR A 259 -0.97 -20.09 14.98
C THR A 259 -2.34 -20.29 14.35
N HIS A 260 -3.27 -19.35 14.55
CA HIS A 260 -4.57 -19.31 13.85
C HIS A 260 -4.39 -19.19 12.34
N LEU A 261 -3.61 -18.19 11.89
CA LEU A 261 -3.34 -17.97 10.47
C LEU A 261 -2.67 -19.19 9.83
N LYS A 262 -1.67 -19.80 10.47
CA LYS A 262 -1.00 -21.00 9.96
C LYS A 262 -1.93 -22.21 9.84
N ARG A 263 -2.82 -22.43 10.81
CA ARG A 263 -3.82 -23.50 10.74
C ARG A 263 -4.74 -23.28 9.54
N CYS A 264 -5.32 -22.10 9.40
CA CYS A 264 -6.26 -21.80 8.32
C CYS A 264 -5.59 -21.72 6.94
N ALA A 265 -4.34 -21.24 6.88
CA ALA A 265 -3.54 -21.17 5.65
C ALA A 265 -3.18 -22.55 5.07
N SER A 266 -3.32 -23.61 5.86
CA SER A 266 -3.08 -24.98 5.40
C SER A 266 -4.12 -25.50 4.42
N ASP A 267 -5.27 -24.84 4.31
CA ASP A 267 -6.25 -25.11 3.27
C ASP A 267 -5.90 -24.31 2.00
N TYR A 268 -5.50 -25.02 0.95
CA TYR A 268 -5.08 -24.40 -0.30
C TYR A 268 -6.24 -24.15 -1.28
N VAL A 269 -7.39 -24.78 -1.03
CA VAL A 269 -8.53 -24.84 -1.96
C VAL A 269 -9.52 -23.72 -1.66
N THR A 270 -9.84 -23.53 -0.38
CA THR A 270 -10.90 -22.60 0.04
C THR A 270 -10.50 -21.13 -0.07
N GLU A 271 -11.49 -20.24 -0.20
CA GLU A 271 -11.28 -18.79 -0.20
C GLU A 271 -10.82 -18.30 1.18
N GLU A 272 -11.29 -18.92 2.28
CA GLU A 272 -10.77 -18.64 3.62
C GLU A 272 -9.28 -18.95 3.73
N GLY A 273 -8.84 -20.10 3.22
CA GLY A 273 -7.43 -20.48 3.21
C GLY A 273 -6.57 -19.55 2.35
N LYS A 274 -7.13 -18.98 1.27
CA LYS A 274 -6.47 -17.91 0.49
C LYS A 274 -6.33 -16.61 1.28
N TYR A 275 -7.37 -16.18 2.01
CA TYR A 275 -7.28 -15.04 2.91
C TYR A 275 -6.28 -15.28 4.05
N ALA A 276 -6.31 -16.45 4.69
CA ALA A 276 -5.38 -16.80 5.76
C ALA A 276 -3.92 -16.75 5.31
N ARG A 277 -3.60 -17.28 4.12
CA ARG A 277 -2.25 -17.17 3.51
C ARG A 277 -1.85 -15.73 3.21
N PHE A 278 -2.80 -14.94 2.70
CA PHE A 278 -2.55 -13.52 2.46
C PHE A 278 -2.26 -12.77 3.77
N ALA A 279 -3.08 -13.00 4.81
CA ALA A 279 -2.86 -12.44 6.14
C ALA A 279 -1.54 -12.91 6.77
N GLU A 280 -1.16 -14.18 6.64
CA GLU A 280 0.14 -14.70 7.11
C GLU A 280 1.31 -13.96 6.42
N LYS A 281 1.23 -13.77 5.10
CA LYS A 281 2.21 -13.00 4.34
C LYS A 281 2.26 -11.54 4.80
N CYS A 282 1.10 -10.91 5.02
CA CYS A 282 1.02 -9.57 5.57
C CYS A 282 1.67 -9.51 6.96
N MET A 283 1.43 -10.49 7.82
CA MET A 283 1.99 -10.54 9.16
C MET A 283 3.52 -10.55 9.13
N SER A 284 4.10 -11.41 8.29
CA SER A 284 5.55 -11.51 8.11
C SER A 284 6.15 -10.17 7.65
N LYS A 285 5.51 -9.50 6.68
CA LYS A 285 5.98 -8.20 6.18
C LYS A 285 5.79 -7.05 7.18
N THR A 286 4.69 -7.02 7.91
CA THR A 286 4.41 -5.96 8.89
C THR A 286 5.36 -6.08 10.10
N GLN A 287 5.70 -7.30 10.52
CA GLN A 287 6.56 -7.54 11.68
C GLN A 287 7.97 -6.92 11.53
N GLY A 288 8.53 -6.91 10.32
CA GLY A 288 9.87 -6.38 10.05
C GLY A 288 9.93 -4.87 9.86
N THR A 289 8.89 -4.13 10.25
CA THR A 289 8.76 -2.72 9.87
C THR A 289 8.20 -1.84 10.98
N ARG A 290 8.39 -0.52 10.87
CA ARG A 290 7.87 0.46 11.83
C ARG A 290 6.35 0.38 11.95
N ARG A 291 5.85 0.55 13.18
CA ARG A 291 4.42 0.60 13.51
C ARG A 291 3.75 1.74 12.73
N ARG A 292 2.60 1.43 12.12
CA ARG A 292 1.73 2.43 11.47
C ARG A 292 1.30 3.52 12.44
N GLN A 293 1.27 4.75 11.95
CA GLN A 293 0.80 5.92 12.71
C GLN A 293 -0.64 6.29 12.37
N TRP A 294 -1.12 5.91 11.19
CA TRP A 294 -2.46 6.25 10.72
C TRP A 294 -3.29 5.00 10.40
N PRO A 295 -4.61 5.01 10.70
CA PRO A 295 -5.57 4.03 10.17
C PRO A 295 -5.53 3.98 8.63
N PRO A 296 -6.03 2.90 8.00
CA PRO A 296 -5.92 2.76 6.56
C PRO A 296 -6.80 3.76 5.80
N SER A 297 -6.28 4.24 4.66
CA SER A 297 -7.04 5.08 3.72
C SER A 297 -8.11 4.29 2.97
N ARG A 298 -9.09 4.96 2.35
CA ARG A 298 -10.10 4.30 1.50
C ARG A 298 -9.45 3.44 0.41
N GLU A 299 -8.46 3.98 -0.29
CA GLU A 299 -7.76 3.26 -1.37
C GLU A 299 -7.05 2.00 -0.85
N GLU A 300 -6.38 2.12 0.30
CA GLU A 300 -5.74 0.99 0.97
C GLU A 300 -6.73 -0.10 1.35
N ILE A 301 -7.90 0.29 1.90
CA ILE A 301 -8.96 -0.64 2.29
C ILE A 301 -9.44 -1.40 1.06
N MET A 302 -9.84 -0.68 0.00
CA MET A 302 -10.39 -1.27 -1.22
C MET A 302 -9.43 -2.25 -1.88
N CYS A 303 -8.13 -1.96 -1.88
CA CYS A 303 -7.13 -2.89 -2.40
C CYS A 303 -6.97 -4.11 -1.50
N THR A 304 -6.80 -3.89 -0.19
CA THR A 304 -6.37 -4.95 0.73
C THR A 304 -7.47 -5.96 1.05
N ILE A 305 -8.73 -5.54 1.19
CA ILE A 305 -9.86 -6.47 1.41
C ILE A 305 -10.06 -7.43 0.22
N ASN A 306 -9.60 -7.01 -0.96
CA ASN A 306 -9.60 -7.80 -2.19
C ASN A 306 -8.25 -8.51 -2.44
N ARG A 307 -7.33 -8.50 -1.46
CA ARG A 307 -5.98 -9.08 -1.53
C ARG A 307 -5.12 -8.54 -2.68
N ARG A 308 -5.38 -7.31 -3.12
CA ARG A 308 -4.63 -6.60 -4.16
C ARG A 308 -3.52 -5.74 -3.56
N PRO A 309 -2.41 -5.51 -4.27
CA PRO A 309 -1.45 -4.48 -3.88
C PRO A 309 -2.11 -3.10 -3.91
N ILE A 310 -1.62 -2.19 -3.07
CA ILE A 310 -1.99 -0.77 -3.13
C ILE A 310 -1.21 -0.15 -4.28
N TYR A 311 -1.77 0.85 -4.96
CA TYR A 311 -1.04 1.63 -5.95
C TYR A 311 -1.08 3.13 -5.65
N ALA A 312 -0.03 3.84 -6.05
CA ALA A 312 0.04 5.30 -6.02
C ALA A 312 0.83 5.83 -7.21
N ARG A 313 0.61 7.11 -7.55
CA ARG A 313 1.34 7.79 -8.63
C ARG A 313 2.57 8.50 -8.06
N PHE A 314 3.73 8.20 -8.62
CA PHE A 314 5.00 8.85 -8.34
C PHE A 314 5.35 9.73 -9.53
N HIS A 315 5.43 11.04 -9.28
CA HIS A 315 5.74 12.06 -10.29
C HIS A 315 7.24 12.30 -10.33
N PHE A 316 7.69 12.88 -11.44
CA PHE A 316 9.09 13.22 -11.71
C PHE A 316 9.20 14.69 -12.13
N MET A 317 10.43 15.19 -12.22
CA MET A 317 10.70 16.61 -12.49
C MET A 317 10.43 17.03 -13.94
N ASP A 318 10.20 16.06 -14.83
CA ASP A 318 9.76 16.25 -16.22
C ASP A 318 8.23 16.42 -16.36
N GLY A 319 7.49 16.30 -15.26
CA GLY A 319 6.02 16.36 -15.22
C GLY A 319 5.33 15.02 -15.49
N GLN A 320 6.06 13.96 -15.81
CA GLN A 320 5.51 12.61 -16.00
C GLN A 320 5.27 11.93 -14.65
N TYR A 321 4.49 10.84 -14.67
CA TYR A 321 4.30 9.98 -13.52
C TYR A 321 4.23 8.51 -13.87
N HIS A 322 4.60 7.67 -12.92
CA HIS A 322 4.39 6.23 -12.98
C HIS A 322 3.48 5.77 -11.85
N ALA A 323 2.45 4.99 -12.18
CA ALA A 323 1.64 4.29 -11.19
C ALA A 323 2.42 3.07 -10.69
N VAL A 324 2.69 2.99 -9.39
CA VAL A 324 3.48 1.91 -8.78
C VAL A 324 2.61 1.14 -7.81
N GLU A 325 2.62 -0.19 -7.94
CA GLU A 325 1.97 -1.12 -7.03
C GLU A 325 2.94 -1.58 -5.94
N PHE A 326 2.48 -1.63 -4.69
CA PHE A 326 3.26 -2.03 -3.54
C PHE A 326 2.40 -2.67 -2.46
N HIS A 327 3.05 -3.35 -1.51
CA HIS A 327 2.37 -4.00 -0.39
C HIS A 327 1.85 -2.95 0.62
N PRO A 328 0.72 -3.17 1.34
CA PRO A 328 0.23 -2.22 2.34
C PRO A 328 1.22 -1.83 3.43
N SER A 329 2.11 -2.77 3.79
CA SER A 329 3.21 -2.54 4.72
C SER A 329 4.50 -2.08 4.03
N ALA A 330 4.50 -1.61 2.79
CA ALA A 330 5.73 -1.15 2.14
C ALA A 330 6.24 0.16 2.76
N THR A 331 7.55 0.24 2.96
CA THR A 331 8.25 1.44 3.40
C THR A 331 8.63 2.33 2.22
N ALA A 332 9.02 3.57 2.46
CA ALA A 332 9.52 4.47 1.43
C ALA A 332 10.75 3.87 0.72
N LYS A 333 11.62 3.17 1.47
CA LYS A 333 12.73 2.40 0.90
C LYS A 333 12.26 1.32 -0.07
N ASP A 334 11.30 0.49 0.35
CA ASP A 334 10.78 -0.58 -0.50
C ASP A 334 10.19 -0.02 -1.80
N VAL A 335 9.41 1.06 -1.70
CA VAL A 335 8.75 1.68 -2.86
C VAL A 335 9.76 2.40 -3.76
N MET A 336 10.79 3.02 -3.19
CA MET A 336 11.87 3.65 -3.95
C MET A 336 12.54 2.63 -4.88
N GLU A 337 12.86 1.43 -4.38
CA GLU A 337 13.46 0.37 -5.21
C GLU A 337 12.51 -0.10 -6.33
N ILE A 338 11.20 -0.16 -6.06
CA ILE A 338 10.20 -0.46 -7.10
C ILE A 338 10.17 0.64 -8.17
N VAL A 339 10.24 1.92 -7.76
CA VAL A 339 10.26 3.07 -8.68
C VAL A 339 11.52 3.02 -9.56
N LYS A 340 12.71 2.84 -8.97
CA LYS A 340 13.98 2.75 -9.71
C LYS A 340 13.93 1.67 -10.78
N LYS A 341 13.50 0.46 -10.38
CA LYS A 341 13.35 -0.67 -11.30
C LYS A 341 12.36 -0.37 -12.43
N LYS A 342 11.26 0.31 -12.11
CA LYS A 342 10.21 0.63 -13.09
C LYS A 342 10.67 1.61 -14.17
N ILE A 343 11.52 2.58 -13.81
CA ILE A 343 12.06 3.57 -14.75
C ILE A 343 13.37 3.14 -15.42
N GLY A 344 13.91 1.97 -15.05
CA GLY A 344 15.19 1.48 -15.57
C GLY A 344 16.42 2.18 -14.99
N LEU A 345 16.29 2.86 -13.84
CA LEU A 345 17.43 3.42 -13.12
C LEU A 345 18.24 2.29 -12.48
N ARG A 346 19.57 2.33 -12.58
CA ARG A 346 20.44 1.31 -11.99
C ARG A 346 20.15 1.12 -10.49
N GLU A 347 20.14 -0.13 -10.04
CA GLU A 347 19.89 -0.48 -8.64
C GLU A 347 20.93 0.15 -7.69
N THR A 348 22.17 0.34 -8.18
CA THR A 348 23.26 1.00 -7.46
C THR A 348 23.13 2.52 -7.37
N ALA A 349 22.13 3.13 -8.00
CA ALA A 349 21.94 4.58 -7.96
C ALA A 349 21.60 5.06 -6.53
N LEU A 350 22.44 5.94 -5.99
CA LEU A 350 22.34 6.45 -4.62
C LEU A 350 21.77 7.86 -4.57
N GLY A 351 21.41 8.33 -3.37
CA GLY A 351 21.02 9.72 -3.14
C GLY A 351 19.65 10.13 -3.70
N TYR A 352 18.77 9.19 -4.03
CA TYR A 352 17.37 9.47 -4.40
C TYR A 352 16.44 9.38 -3.19
N ALA A 353 15.30 10.08 -3.24
CA ALA A 353 14.25 9.97 -2.25
C ALA A 353 12.86 10.18 -2.84
N ILE A 354 11.85 9.68 -2.12
CA ILE A 354 10.44 9.98 -2.35
C ILE A 354 10.05 11.16 -1.47
N TYR A 355 9.36 12.13 -2.03
CA TYR A 355 8.82 13.30 -1.36
C TYR A 355 7.30 13.23 -1.30
N GLU A 356 6.73 13.70 -0.19
CA GLU A 356 5.33 14.13 -0.16
C GLU A 356 5.28 15.62 -0.53
N VAL A 357 4.43 15.97 -1.51
CA VAL A 357 4.19 17.36 -1.90
C VAL A 357 2.79 17.75 -1.46
N LEU A 358 2.68 18.85 -0.71
CA LEU A 358 1.45 19.43 -0.19
C LEU A 358 1.37 20.90 -0.58
N GLY A 359 0.70 21.18 -1.70
CA GLY A 359 0.62 22.54 -2.23
C GLY A 359 2.01 23.08 -2.58
N ASN A 360 2.46 24.09 -1.86
CA ASN A 360 3.76 24.73 -2.07
C ASN A 360 4.88 24.15 -1.18
N SER A 361 4.55 23.19 -0.30
CA SER A 361 5.53 22.55 0.59
C SER A 361 5.85 21.15 0.08
N GLU A 362 7.12 20.75 0.21
CA GLU A 362 7.58 19.39 -0.07
C GLU A 362 8.43 18.86 1.09
N ARG A 363 8.26 17.59 1.44
CA ARG A 363 9.03 16.92 2.50
C ARG A 363 9.52 15.56 2.01
N SER A 364 10.80 15.26 2.21
CA SER A 364 11.32 13.91 1.94
C SER A 364 10.75 12.92 2.95
N LEU A 365 10.36 11.73 2.48
CA LEU A 365 10.04 10.61 3.33
C LEU A 365 11.34 9.99 3.86
N VAL A 366 11.32 9.61 5.13
CA VAL A 366 12.38 8.82 5.76
C VAL A 366 12.26 7.36 5.27
N PRO A 367 13.37 6.63 5.04
CA PRO A 367 13.34 5.29 4.44
C PRO A 367 12.36 4.30 5.11
N GLU A 368 12.22 4.36 6.44
CA GLU A 368 11.36 3.46 7.23
C GLU A 368 9.89 3.93 7.31
N GLU A 369 9.55 5.12 6.83
CA GLU A 369 8.17 5.61 6.80
C GLU A 369 7.31 4.78 5.86
N LYS A 370 6.04 4.61 6.22
CA LYS A 370 5.07 3.87 5.42
C LYS A 370 4.44 4.80 4.39
N VAL A 371 4.51 4.43 3.11
CA VAL A 371 3.83 5.18 2.04
C VAL A 371 2.31 5.24 2.28
N ALA A 372 1.73 4.16 2.81
CA ALA A 372 0.32 4.10 3.19
C ALA A 372 -0.08 5.09 4.31
N ASP A 373 0.83 5.43 5.24
CA ASP A 373 0.57 6.46 6.27
C ASP A 373 0.43 7.85 5.63
N VAL A 374 1.26 8.15 4.62
CA VAL A 374 1.16 9.41 3.86
C VAL A 374 -0.15 9.48 3.08
N MET A 375 -0.56 8.39 2.43
CA MET A 375 -1.84 8.31 1.73
C MET A 375 -3.04 8.56 2.67
N SER A 376 -3.00 7.99 3.87
CA SER A 376 -4.03 8.19 4.91
C SER A 376 -4.06 9.63 5.44
N LYS A 377 -2.89 10.20 5.71
CA LYS A 377 -2.75 11.62 6.10
C LYS A 377 -3.35 12.55 5.06
N TRP A 378 -3.08 12.32 3.77
CA TRP A 378 -3.64 13.12 2.68
C TRP A 378 -5.15 12.99 2.55
N GLU A 379 -5.72 11.81 2.74
CA GLU A 379 -7.17 11.62 2.77
C GLU A 379 -7.82 12.47 3.86
N ARG A 380 -7.28 12.44 5.07
CA ARG A 380 -7.78 13.23 6.21
C ARG A 380 -7.71 14.73 5.95
N TYR A 381 -6.62 15.22 5.37
CA TYR A 381 -6.51 16.64 4.98
C TYR A 381 -7.55 17.04 3.93
N ARG A 382 -7.80 16.19 2.93
CA ARG A 382 -8.87 16.45 1.95
C ARG A 382 -10.24 16.50 2.63
N MET A 383 -10.54 15.57 3.52
CA MET A 383 -11.83 15.55 4.23
C MET A 383 -12.01 16.78 5.14
N ALA A 384 -10.96 17.19 5.87
CA ALA A 384 -11.00 18.38 6.72
C ALA A 384 -11.20 19.67 5.90
N ASN A 385 -10.52 19.80 4.75
CA ASN A 385 -10.67 20.96 3.88
C ASN A 385 -12.06 21.03 3.23
N VAL A 386 -12.68 19.89 2.90
CA VAL A 386 -14.06 19.85 2.38
C VAL A 386 -15.06 20.22 3.48
N ALA A 387 -14.85 19.76 4.71
CA ALA A 387 -15.72 20.12 5.85
C ALA A 387 -15.64 21.62 6.19
N GLY A 388 -14.44 22.23 6.12
CA GLY A 388 -14.26 23.66 6.38
C GLY A 388 -14.87 24.61 5.33
N VAL A 389 -15.18 24.11 4.12
CA VAL A 389 -15.89 24.87 3.07
C VAL A 389 -17.41 24.77 3.23
N ASN A 390 -17.92 23.76 3.95
CA ASN A 390 -19.35 23.48 4.11
C ASN A 390 -19.93 23.87 5.48
N CYS A 391 -19.23 24.69 6.28
CA CYS A 391 -19.80 25.26 7.49
C CYS A 391 -20.92 26.26 7.12
N PRO A 392 -22.18 26.08 7.57
CA PRO A 392 -23.15 27.16 7.50
C PRO A 392 -22.63 28.26 8.42
N ALA A 393 -22.43 29.46 7.89
CA ALA A 393 -22.21 30.63 8.72
C ALA A 393 -23.33 30.69 9.76
N THR A 394 -22.97 30.63 11.04
CA THR A 394 -23.88 30.85 12.15
C THR A 394 -24.58 32.17 11.89
N ALA A 395 -25.89 32.13 11.67
CA ALA A 395 -26.71 33.31 11.50
C ALA A 395 -26.70 34.10 12.81
N ASN A 396 -25.89 35.14 12.89
CA ASN A 396 -26.10 36.24 13.83
C ASN A 396 -25.57 37.55 13.24
N GLY A 397 -26.53 38.38 12.83
CA GLY A 397 -26.54 39.85 12.80
C GLY A 397 -25.25 40.63 12.53
N ASN A 398 -25.29 41.32 11.38
CA ASN A 398 -24.72 42.65 11.13
C ASN A 398 -23.19 42.80 11.23
N ASN A 399 -22.51 42.62 10.09
CA ASN A 399 -21.88 43.73 9.36
C ASN A 399 -21.17 43.19 8.10
N THR A 400 -21.53 43.80 6.97
CA THR A 400 -20.98 43.56 5.63
C THR A 400 -19.47 43.77 5.58
N SER A 401 -18.72 42.68 5.51
CA SER A 401 -17.48 42.63 4.74
C SER A 401 -17.55 41.41 3.83
N VAL A 402 -17.73 41.69 2.54
CA VAL A 402 -17.66 40.66 1.49
C VAL A 402 -16.21 40.21 1.42
N VAL A 403 -15.86 39.20 2.21
CA VAL A 403 -14.62 38.44 2.00
C VAL A 403 -14.84 37.62 0.73
N VAL A 404 -14.37 38.17 -0.39
CA VAL A 404 -14.25 37.46 -1.66
C VAL A 404 -13.61 36.12 -1.37
N GLY A 405 -14.38 35.04 -1.57
CA GLY A 405 -13.95 33.68 -1.30
C GLY A 405 -12.63 33.42 -2.02
N LYS A 406 -11.55 33.24 -1.27
CA LYS A 406 -10.34 32.61 -1.80
C LYS A 406 -10.80 31.26 -2.33
N THR A 407 -10.79 31.11 -3.65
CA THR A 407 -10.91 29.82 -4.31
C THR A 407 -9.92 28.90 -3.63
N CYS A 408 -10.42 27.94 -2.86
CA CYS A 408 -9.58 26.98 -2.15
C CYS A 408 -8.94 26.13 -3.25
N ARG A 409 -7.75 26.53 -3.73
CA ARG A 409 -6.99 25.78 -4.72
C ARG A 409 -6.93 24.35 -4.19
N ARG A 410 -7.47 23.38 -4.93
CA ARG A 410 -7.40 21.96 -4.57
C ARG A 410 -5.96 21.67 -4.20
N GLN A 411 -5.70 21.41 -2.92
CA GLN A 411 -4.35 21.10 -2.46
C GLN A 411 -3.96 19.79 -3.14
N HIS A 412 -3.09 19.88 -4.13
CA HIS A 412 -2.65 18.74 -4.91
C HIS A 412 -1.65 17.98 -4.05
N HIS A 413 -2.05 16.79 -3.59
CA HIS A 413 -1.18 15.90 -2.83
C HIS A 413 -0.65 14.82 -3.76
N PHE A 414 0.67 14.74 -3.90
CA PHE A 414 1.29 13.74 -4.77
C PHE A 414 2.67 13.35 -4.27
N PHE A 415 3.12 12.16 -4.68
CA PHE A 415 4.48 11.70 -4.43
C PHE A 415 5.38 12.20 -5.55
N LEU A 416 6.57 12.68 -5.19
CA LEU A 416 7.60 13.13 -6.12
C LEU A 416 8.88 12.32 -5.91
N PHE A 417 9.40 11.69 -6.96
CA PHE A 417 10.69 11.01 -6.94
C PHE A 417 11.76 11.93 -7.52
N LYS A 418 12.83 12.18 -6.77
CA LYS A 418 13.93 13.04 -7.22
C LYS A 418 15.23 12.78 -6.49
N LYS A 419 16.34 13.32 -7.02
CA LYS A 419 17.64 13.29 -6.37
C LYS A 419 17.58 14.15 -5.10
N HIS A 420 17.91 13.55 -3.96
CA HIS A 420 17.96 14.16 -2.64
C HIS A 420 19.38 14.63 -2.31
N LEU A 421 20.38 13.80 -2.56
CA LEU A 421 21.79 14.08 -2.28
C LEU A 421 22.59 14.16 -3.58
N PHE A 422 23.31 15.27 -3.75
CA PHE A 422 24.16 15.55 -4.90
C PHE A 422 25.63 15.42 -4.49
N LEU A 423 26.10 14.18 -4.45
CA LEU A 423 27.51 13.85 -4.23
C LEU A 423 28.07 13.33 -5.56
N ASP A 424 29.30 13.71 -5.89
CA ASP A 424 29.93 13.32 -7.16
C ASP A 424 29.98 11.80 -7.32
N ASP A 425 30.34 11.07 -6.26
CA ASP A 425 30.35 9.60 -6.23
C ASP A 425 28.97 8.96 -6.37
N TYR A 426 27.89 9.72 -6.14
CA TYR A 426 26.52 9.22 -6.21
C TYR A 426 25.87 9.53 -7.56
N MET A 427 26.54 10.25 -8.47
CA MET A 427 25.98 10.66 -9.76
C MET A 427 26.68 9.93 -10.90
N ASP A 428 25.96 9.03 -11.57
CA ASP A 428 26.46 8.37 -12.77
C ASP A 428 25.83 8.93 -14.04
N LEU A 429 26.54 9.85 -14.70
CA LEU A 429 26.08 10.47 -15.95
C LEU A 429 26.25 9.56 -17.18
N SER A 430 26.83 8.37 -17.02
CA SER A 430 26.82 7.34 -18.06
C SER A 430 25.49 6.60 -18.13
N ASP A 431 24.70 6.61 -17.05
CA ASP A 431 23.33 6.10 -17.06
C ASP A 431 22.40 7.14 -17.72
N PRO A 432 21.82 6.84 -18.91
CA PRO A 432 20.94 7.79 -19.60
C PRO A 432 19.70 8.14 -18.78
N VAL A 433 19.20 7.24 -17.93
CA VAL A 433 18.02 7.50 -17.08
C VAL A 433 18.39 8.48 -15.97
N GLU A 434 19.49 8.24 -15.26
CA GLU A 434 19.98 9.16 -14.21
C GLU A 434 20.29 10.54 -14.79
N LYS A 435 20.97 10.58 -15.95
CA LYS A 435 21.29 11.81 -16.68
C LYS A 435 20.04 12.65 -16.99
N GLU A 436 18.97 12.01 -17.46
CA GLU A 436 17.71 12.68 -17.80
C GLU A 436 16.97 13.18 -16.55
N LEU A 437 16.91 12.37 -15.49
CA LEU A 437 16.31 12.76 -14.20
C LEU A 437 17.01 14.00 -13.61
N LEU A 438 18.34 14.01 -13.63
CA LEU A 438 19.14 15.12 -13.13
C LEU A 438 18.95 16.37 -13.99
N TYR A 439 18.92 16.22 -15.32
CA TYR A 439 18.68 17.33 -16.26
C TYR A 439 17.37 18.05 -15.95
N HIS A 440 16.25 17.32 -15.85
CA HIS A 440 14.95 17.93 -15.57
C HIS A 440 14.89 18.55 -14.16
N GLN A 441 15.56 17.95 -13.17
CA GLN A 441 15.61 18.51 -11.84
C GLN A 441 16.38 19.84 -11.76
N VAL A 442 17.48 19.95 -12.50
CA VAL A 442 18.24 21.22 -12.64
C VAL A 442 17.40 22.27 -13.37
N LEU A 443 16.76 21.90 -14.49
CA LEU A 443 15.92 22.81 -15.27
C LEU A 443 14.77 23.37 -14.42
N HIS A 444 14.11 22.53 -13.63
CA HIS A 444 13.08 22.98 -12.70
C HIS A 444 13.65 23.91 -11.62
N GLY A 445 14.86 23.64 -11.11
CA GLY A 445 15.52 24.50 -10.13
C GLY A 445 15.82 25.90 -10.66
N LEU A 446 16.25 26.01 -11.93
CA LEU A 446 16.47 27.27 -12.62
C LEU A 446 15.16 28.05 -12.82
N ARG A 447 14.08 27.37 -13.24
CA ARG A 447 12.75 27.99 -13.42
C ARG A 447 12.13 28.50 -12.11
N SER A 448 12.50 27.90 -10.98
CA SER A 448 11.94 28.21 -9.65
C SER A 448 12.79 29.19 -8.84
N ASP A 449 13.80 29.82 -9.45
CA ASP A 449 14.69 30.81 -8.81
C ASP A 449 15.42 30.29 -7.55
N ARG A 450 15.65 28.96 -7.46
CA ARG A 450 16.29 28.31 -6.29
C ARG A 450 17.83 28.30 -6.36
N PHE A 451 18.41 28.93 -7.38
CA PHE A 451 19.84 29.13 -7.49
C PHE A 451 20.12 30.63 -7.51
N PRO A 452 20.67 31.22 -6.43
CA PRO A 452 21.17 32.59 -6.49
C PRO A 452 22.41 32.58 -7.38
N ILE A 453 22.23 32.87 -8.66
CA ILE A 453 23.36 33.07 -9.57
C ILE A 453 23.86 34.48 -9.31
N SER A 454 25.00 34.64 -8.64
CA SER A 454 25.61 35.97 -8.49
C SER A 454 26.18 36.44 -9.84
N GLU A 455 26.14 37.75 -10.11
CA GLU A 455 26.76 38.34 -11.33
C GLU A 455 28.23 37.94 -11.47
N LYS A 456 28.94 37.74 -10.35
CA LYS A 456 30.36 37.35 -10.32
C LYS A 456 30.58 35.86 -10.62
N GLU A 457 29.66 34.97 -10.30
CA GLU A 457 29.73 33.56 -10.71
C GLU A 457 29.34 33.37 -12.18
N ALA A 458 28.39 34.18 -12.68
CA ALA A 458 28.12 34.31 -14.12
C ALA A 458 29.31 34.86 -14.92
N VAL A 459 30.26 35.54 -14.26
CA VAL A 459 31.51 36.08 -14.85
C VAL A 459 32.73 35.18 -14.57
N SER A 460 32.79 34.46 -13.46
CA SER A 460 33.91 33.53 -13.14
C SER A 460 33.86 32.27 -14.00
N VAL A 461 32.66 31.80 -14.34
CA VAL A 461 32.46 30.75 -15.37
C VAL A 461 32.90 31.23 -16.77
N ARG A 462 33.03 32.55 -16.98
CA ARG A 462 33.46 33.19 -18.23
C ARG A 462 34.95 33.05 -18.53
N VAL A 463 35.78 32.75 -17.53
CA VAL A 463 37.25 32.82 -17.68
C VAL A 463 37.91 31.45 -17.89
N SER A 464 37.36 30.35 -17.34
CA SER A 464 38.01 29.03 -17.47
C SER A 464 37.56 28.17 -18.64
N GLN A 465 36.54 28.56 -19.42
CA GLN A 465 36.11 27.80 -20.61
C GLN A 465 35.57 28.72 -21.70
N TYR A 466 36.49 29.42 -22.37
CA TYR A 466 36.18 30.33 -23.48
C TYR A 466 35.59 29.63 -24.73
N ASN A 467 35.50 28.29 -24.75
CA ASN A 467 34.89 27.51 -25.85
C ASN A 467 33.53 26.85 -25.54
N THR A 468 32.97 26.99 -24.34
CA THR A 468 31.72 26.29 -23.95
C THR A 468 30.52 27.22 -23.71
N LEU A 469 30.75 28.54 -23.62
CA LEU A 469 29.74 29.51 -23.18
C LEU A 469 28.85 30.12 -24.27
N VAL A 470 29.16 29.89 -25.54
CA VAL A 470 28.11 29.98 -26.56
C VAL A 470 26.99 28.99 -26.19
N GLY A 471 27.30 27.86 -25.55
CA GLY A 471 26.34 26.86 -25.10
C GLY A 471 25.33 27.36 -24.04
N VAL A 472 25.75 27.97 -22.94
CA VAL A 472 24.82 28.28 -21.82
C VAL A 472 23.88 29.45 -22.11
N ALA A 473 24.39 30.51 -22.76
CA ALA A 473 23.55 31.63 -23.18
C ALA A 473 22.61 31.21 -24.32
N VAL A 474 23.10 30.40 -25.28
CA VAL A 474 22.24 29.78 -26.29
C VAL A 474 21.26 28.80 -25.65
N VAL A 475 21.59 28.14 -24.54
CA VAL A 475 20.68 27.24 -23.82
C VAL A 475 19.55 27.98 -23.12
N VAL A 476 19.82 29.08 -22.42
CA VAL A 476 18.77 29.92 -21.84
C VAL A 476 17.91 30.52 -22.95
N VAL A 477 18.52 30.98 -24.05
CA VAL A 477 17.81 31.55 -25.20
C VAL A 477 17.05 30.50 -26.02
N VAL A 478 17.57 29.29 -26.22
CA VAL A 478 16.94 28.19 -26.98
C VAL A 478 15.85 27.51 -26.15
N VAL A 479 16.03 27.33 -24.84
CA VAL A 479 14.93 26.87 -23.97
C VAL A 479 13.79 27.89 -23.96
N VAL A 480 14.11 29.19 -23.96
CA VAL A 480 13.10 30.26 -24.11
C VAL A 480 12.47 30.23 -25.51
N LEU A 481 13.22 30.03 -26.59
CA LEU A 481 12.70 30.04 -27.97
C LEU A 481 11.87 28.79 -28.32
N VAL A 482 12.25 27.61 -27.83
CA VAL A 482 11.52 26.35 -28.05
C VAL A 482 10.18 26.35 -27.29
N ASP A 483 10.12 26.93 -26.08
CA ASP A 483 8.84 27.08 -25.33
C ASP A 483 7.93 28.15 -25.96
N THR A 484 8.50 29.23 -26.55
CA THR A 484 7.71 30.28 -27.24
C THR A 484 7.08 29.85 -28.56
N SER A 485 7.45 28.69 -29.11
CA SER A 485 6.84 28.14 -30.33
C SER A 485 5.41 27.64 -30.11
N SER A 486 4.98 27.53 -28.84
CA SER A 486 3.73 26.87 -28.46
C SER A 486 3.04 27.51 -27.26
N VAL A 487 2.74 28.82 -27.34
CA VAL A 487 1.72 29.59 -26.58
C VAL A 487 2.27 30.87 -25.92
N LEU A 488 1.74 32.00 -26.41
CA LEU A 488 1.54 33.34 -25.81
C LEU A 488 2.60 33.91 -24.84
N PHE A 489 3.24 34.99 -25.33
CA PHE A 489 3.95 36.02 -24.58
C PHE A 489 3.12 36.55 -23.39
N HIS A 490 3.34 36.02 -22.18
CA HIS A 490 3.22 36.74 -20.90
C HIS A 490 3.55 35.76 -19.76
N SER A 491 4.83 35.62 -19.37
CA SER A 491 5.27 35.16 -18.02
C SER A 491 6.76 34.78 -17.88
N VAL A 492 7.57 34.84 -18.93
CA VAL A 492 8.87 34.12 -18.95
C VAL A 492 10.09 34.94 -18.48
N PHE A 493 9.91 36.13 -17.88
CA PHE A 493 11.06 36.91 -17.36
C PHE A 493 10.98 37.15 -15.85
N PRO A 494 12.11 37.05 -15.13
CA PRO A 494 12.22 37.49 -13.74
C PRO A 494 11.99 39.00 -13.65
N VAL A 495 11.16 39.44 -12.70
CA VAL A 495 10.96 40.87 -12.39
C VAL A 495 12.28 41.57 -12.02
N ALA A 496 13.27 40.82 -11.51
CA ALA A 496 14.59 41.36 -11.14
C ALA A 496 15.54 41.60 -12.32
N ILE A 497 15.47 40.81 -13.40
CA ILE A 497 16.39 40.94 -14.56
C ILE A 497 15.81 41.86 -15.64
N THR A 498 14.48 42.00 -15.70
CA THR A 498 13.79 42.87 -16.67
C THR A 498 14.09 44.36 -16.44
N ALA A 499 14.56 44.75 -15.25
CA ALA A 499 14.80 46.15 -14.90
C ALA A 499 16.05 46.76 -15.56
N HIS A 500 17.02 45.96 -16.04
CA HIS A 500 18.33 46.48 -16.47
C HIS A 500 18.63 46.46 -17.97
N THR A 501 17.73 45.95 -18.83
CA THR A 501 17.97 45.86 -20.28
C THR A 501 17.24 46.93 -21.12
N SER A 502 16.62 47.91 -20.49
CA SER A 502 16.07 49.07 -21.19
C SER A 502 17.07 50.24 -21.28
N THR A 503 18.13 50.09 -22.06
CA THR A 503 18.77 51.25 -22.70
C THR A 503 19.37 50.85 -24.04
N LYS A 504 18.92 51.56 -25.09
CA LYS A 504 19.45 51.52 -26.46
C LYS A 504 20.99 51.63 -26.49
N SER A 505 21.67 50.66 -27.07
CA SER A 505 22.82 50.94 -27.93
C SER A 505 22.79 50.01 -29.14
N ARG A 506 22.76 50.63 -30.33
CA ARG A 506 22.99 49.95 -31.61
C ARG A 506 24.50 49.98 -31.84
N ASP A 507 25.19 48.86 -31.61
CA ASP A 507 26.58 48.69 -32.05
C ASP A 507 26.64 47.72 -33.26
N PRO A 508 27.12 48.16 -34.43
CA PRO A 508 27.14 47.34 -35.64
C PRO A 508 28.44 46.53 -35.75
N LEU A 509 28.66 45.58 -34.83
CA LEU A 509 29.79 44.63 -34.88
C LEU A 509 29.39 43.17 -34.59
N LEU A 510 28.10 42.86 -34.54
CA LEU A 510 27.56 41.52 -34.32
C LEU A 510 27.05 40.89 -35.63
N THR A 511 27.96 40.54 -36.53
CA THR A 511 27.69 39.51 -37.52
C THR A 511 28.91 38.60 -37.67
N PRO A 512 28.91 37.41 -37.05
CA PRO A 512 29.78 36.31 -37.47
C PRO A 512 29.01 35.23 -38.24
N PRO A 513 29.72 34.48 -39.10
CA PRO A 513 29.13 33.68 -40.17
C PRO A 513 28.62 32.33 -39.65
N TRP A 514 27.70 31.76 -40.43
CA TRP A 514 27.18 30.41 -40.31
C TRP A 514 28.25 29.38 -39.94
N CYS A 515 28.21 28.89 -38.70
CA CYS A 515 28.81 27.62 -38.33
C CYS A 515 27.69 26.58 -38.25
N SER A 516 27.81 25.55 -39.09
CA SER A 516 26.98 24.36 -39.14
C SER A 516 26.75 23.76 -37.75
N PRO A 517 25.56 23.20 -37.45
CA PRO A 517 25.23 22.74 -36.11
C PRO A 517 26.06 21.49 -35.78
N PRO A 518 26.70 21.38 -34.60
CA PRO A 518 27.11 20.09 -34.10
C PRO A 518 25.86 19.29 -33.79
N ASN A 519 25.84 18.05 -34.25
CA ASN A 519 24.74 17.08 -34.24
C ASN A 519 24.17 16.68 -32.86
N ASP A 520 24.44 17.41 -31.77
CA ASP A 520 23.93 17.01 -30.45
C ASP A 520 23.80 18.18 -29.44
N GLN A 521 22.86 19.10 -29.69
CA GLN A 521 22.48 20.14 -28.73
C GLN A 521 22.06 19.57 -27.37
N ARG A 522 21.54 18.32 -27.33
CA ARG A 522 21.18 17.63 -26.08
C ARG A 522 22.42 17.27 -25.27
N GLU A 523 23.49 16.82 -25.91
CA GLU A 523 24.72 16.46 -25.22
C GLU A 523 25.45 17.67 -24.62
N CYS A 524 25.44 18.81 -25.30
CA CYS A 524 25.97 20.07 -24.77
C CYS A 524 25.19 20.53 -23.52
N MET A 525 23.86 20.47 -23.58
CA MET A 525 22.95 20.75 -22.47
C MET A 525 23.21 19.88 -21.24
N ARG A 526 23.47 18.60 -21.49
CA ARG A 526 23.75 17.61 -20.45
C ARG A 526 25.09 17.88 -19.75
N GLN A 527 26.11 18.30 -20.48
CA GLN A 527 27.41 18.67 -19.90
C GLN A 527 27.33 19.94 -19.05
N ILE A 528 26.48 20.90 -19.44
CA ILE A 528 26.22 22.12 -18.66
C ILE A 528 25.47 21.80 -17.35
N ALA A 529 24.43 20.97 -17.41
CA ALA A 529 23.71 20.52 -16.22
C ALA A 529 24.64 19.76 -15.25
N ALA A 530 25.50 18.88 -15.78
CA ALA A 530 26.55 18.21 -15.02
C ALA A 530 27.55 19.18 -14.38
N GLY A 531 27.96 20.22 -15.12
CA GLY A 531 28.83 21.29 -14.61
C GLY A 531 28.19 22.10 -13.48
N LEU A 532 26.92 22.48 -13.63
CA LEU A 532 26.14 23.19 -12.61
C LEU A 532 25.89 22.33 -11.37
N LEU A 533 25.66 21.03 -11.54
CA LEU A 533 25.55 20.07 -10.42
C LEU A 533 26.86 19.91 -9.66
N LYS A 534 27.99 19.79 -10.37
CA LYS A 534 29.34 19.74 -9.78
C LYS A 534 29.76 21.05 -9.11
N ALA A 535 29.24 22.19 -9.57
CA ALA A 535 29.43 23.49 -8.93
C ALA A 535 28.54 23.64 -7.68
N SER A 536 27.29 23.16 -7.75
CA SER A 536 26.35 23.18 -6.61
C SER A 536 26.77 22.23 -5.49
N ALA A 537 27.32 21.06 -5.81
CA ALA A 537 27.85 20.11 -4.83
C ALA A 537 29.05 20.71 -4.06
N ARG A 538 29.95 21.42 -4.75
CA ARG A 538 31.10 22.11 -4.15
C ARG A 538 30.74 23.31 -3.26
N HIS A 539 29.58 23.94 -3.46
CA HIS A 539 29.12 25.05 -2.61
C HIS A 539 28.24 24.62 -1.42
N ARG A 540 27.79 23.36 -1.35
CA ARG A 540 26.98 22.87 -0.22
C ARG A 540 27.78 22.38 1.00
N GLU A 541 29.11 22.40 0.96
CA GLU A 541 29.96 22.09 2.13
C GLU A 541 30.07 23.23 3.17
N ILE A 542 29.45 24.41 2.96
CA ILE A 542 29.69 25.59 3.83
C ILE A 542 28.49 26.02 4.71
N TRP A 543 27.34 25.35 4.70
CA TRP A 543 26.23 25.74 5.60
C TRP A 543 25.75 24.62 6.51
N LEU A 544 26.69 24.13 7.32
CA LEU A 544 26.45 23.59 8.66
C LEU A 544 26.55 24.77 9.65
N CYS A 545 25.56 25.68 9.65
CA CYS A 545 25.50 26.74 10.66
C CYS A 545 24.10 26.79 11.28
N PHE A 546 24.09 26.51 12.58
CA PHE A 546 23.01 26.65 13.53
C PHE A 546 22.15 27.90 13.29
N TYR A 547 20.84 27.70 13.13
CA TYR A 547 19.86 28.78 13.21
C TYR A 547 19.57 29.04 14.70
N PHE A 548 20.25 30.01 15.31
CA PHE A 548 19.75 30.69 16.50
C PHE A 548 19.15 32.04 16.05
N PRO A 549 17.91 32.37 16.43
CA PRO A 549 17.37 33.69 16.14
C PRO A 549 17.88 34.71 17.17
N PRO A 550 18.23 35.92 16.76
CA PRO A 550 18.06 37.09 17.61
C PRO A 550 16.93 37.97 17.05
N HIS A 551 15.94 38.21 17.92
CA HIS A 551 15.01 39.33 17.97
C HIS A 551 14.84 40.22 16.72
N CYS A 552 13.63 40.19 16.14
CA CYS A 552 12.71 41.33 16.08
C CYS A 552 11.29 40.83 15.77
#